data_AF-A0A947BVV2-F1
#
_entry.id   AF-A0A947BVV2-F1
#
_cell.length_a   1.000
_cell.length_b   1.000
_cell.length_c   1.000
_cell.angle_alpha   90.00
_cell.angle_beta   90.00
_cell.angle_gamma   90.00
#
_symmetry.space_group_name_H-M   'P 1'
#
loop_
_entity.id
_entity.type
_entity.pdbx_description
1 polymer ?
#
loop_
_entity_poly.entity_id
_entity_poly.type
_entity_poly.pdbx_seq_one_letter_code
_entity_poly.pdbx_strand_id
1 'polypeptide(L)'
;MAKKLHPSEKYCRAFKRKYDNLFETCNKKPTLGKGATCTNKAGGMTVAELFTNTYYQAQLEQNRQKREIQRYAKFIVGAQAIAESFNHIWQFDQTPEKLHRHARNVGNAIYDLPYQWTGYRTQAAIDSGEKVKEHFYPRQWAGYVIVNYIMEHKGFEDFGTLVDVLMVLAQVHYTTAKENQSLKGLQDAETFVDWHGPYVEKCS
;
A
#
# COMPACT_ATOMS: atom_id res chain seq x y z
N MET A 1 -30.26 -37.52 5.98
CA MET A 1 -29.46 -36.39 6.50
C MET A 1 -28.18 -36.27 5.69
N ALA A 2 -27.98 -35.18 4.95
CA ALA A 2 -26.77 -34.98 4.17
C ALA A 2 -25.59 -34.70 5.10
N LYS A 3 -24.54 -35.53 5.07
CA LYS A 3 -23.29 -35.29 5.79
C LYS A 3 -22.74 -33.92 5.36
N LYS A 4 -22.63 -32.97 6.29
CA LYS A 4 -21.92 -31.71 6.06
C LYS A 4 -20.44 -32.05 5.82
N LEU A 5 -20.02 -31.93 4.57
CA LEU A 5 -18.62 -32.12 4.17
C LEU A 5 -17.75 -31.10 4.90
N HIS A 6 -16.58 -31.53 5.37
CA HIS A 6 -15.59 -30.65 5.96
C HIS A 6 -15.14 -29.61 4.90
N PRO A 7 -14.84 -28.35 5.26
CA PRO A 7 -14.46 -27.31 4.29
C PRO A 7 -13.34 -27.74 3.33
N SER A 8 -12.38 -28.52 3.82
CA SER A 8 -11.30 -29.11 3.01
C SER A 8 -11.81 -30.11 1.95
N GLU A 9 -12.83 -30.92 2.25
CA GLU A 9 -13.42 -31.86 1.29
C GLU A 9 -14.22 -31.13 0.19
N LYS A 10 -14.89 -30.04 0.55
CA LYS A 10 -15.63 -29.18 -0.40
C LYS A 10 -14.66 -28.51 -1.38
N TYR A 11 -13.52 -28.05 -0.88
CA TYR A 11 -12.44 -27.46 -1.68
C TYR A 11 -11.72 -28.49 -2.56
N CYS A 12 -11.41 -29.69 -2.05
CA CYS A 12 -10.80 -30.76 -2.85
C CYS A 12 -11.69 -31.19 -4.03
N ARG A 13 -13.02 -31.23 -3.85
CA ARG A 13 -13.95 -31.55 -4.95
C ARG A 13 -13.99 -30.44 -6.01
N ALA A 14 -13.93 -29.17 -5.61
CA ALA A 14 -13.87 -28.03 -6.52
C ALA A 14 -12.53 -27.97 -7.27
N PHE A 15 -11.43 -28.25 -6.58
CA PHE A 15 -10.08 -28.36 -7.17
C PHE A 15 -10.00 -29.49 -8.19
N LYS A 16 -10.49 -30.68 -7.84
CA LYS A 16 -10.54 -31.82 -8.77
C LYS A 16 -11.29 -31.47 -10.07
N ARG A 17 -12.50 -30.90 -9.96
CA ARG A 17 -13.29 -30.46 -11.12
C ARG A 17 -12.59 -29.44 -12.03
N LYS A 18 -11.77 -28.54 -11.45
CA LYS A 18 -11.10 -27.47 -12.20
C LYS A 18 -9.82 -27.95 -12.91
N TYR A 19 -9.21 -29.03 -12.41
CA TYR A 19 -7.90 -29.51 -12.85
C TYR A 19 -7.92 -30.95 -13.41
N ASP A 20 -9.10 -31.58 -13.57
CA ASP A 20 -9.24 -32.92 -14.17
C ASP A 20 -8.63 -33.00 -15.60
N ASN A 21 -8.48 -31.86 -16.30
CA ASN A 21 -7.84 -31.78 -17.63
C ASN A 21 -6.30 -31.62 -17.60
N LEU A 22 -5.70 -31.45 -16.42
CA LEU A 22 -4.25 -31.18 -16.23
C LEU A 22 -3.44 -32.41 -15.79
N PHE A 23 -4.08 -33.55 -15.55
CA PHE A 23 -3.44 -34.78 -15.08
C PHE A 23 -3.80 -35.95 -15.99
N GLU A 24 -2.79 -36.53 -16.67
CA GLU A 24 -2.99 -37.53 -17.72
C GLU A 24 -3.24 -38.94 -17.19
N THR A 25 -2.77 -39.25 -15.98
CA THR A 25 -2.96 -40.56 -15.35
C THR A 25 -2.87 -40.44 -13.83
N CYS A 26 -3.99 -40.59 -13.10
CA CYS A 26 -3.93 -40.94 -11.68
C CYS A 26 -4.18 -42.45 -11.55
N ASN A 27 -3.09 -43.23 -11.50
CA ASN A 27 -3.16 -44.65 -11.18
C ASN A 27 -3.42 -44.79 -9.67
N LYS A 28 -4.71 -44.95 -9.34
CA LYS A 28 -5.35 -45.25 -8.03
C LYS A 28 -6.13 -44.08 -7.43
N LYS A 29 -7.31 -44.44 -6.90
CA LYS A 29 -8.19 -43.54 -6.12
C LYS A 29 -7.38 -42.99 -4.94
N PRO A 30 -7.35 -41.67 -4.72
CA PRO A 30 -6.59 -41.08 -3.62
C PRO A 30 -7.31 -41.39 -2.31
N THR A 31 -6.81 -42.36 -1.55
CA THR A 31 -7.10 -42.50 -0.12
C THR A 31 -6.12 -41.59 0.63
N LEU A 32 -6.68 -40.64 1.39
CA LEU A 32 -5.93 -39.81 2.33
C LEU A 32 -5.16 -40.73 3.29
N GLY A 33 -3.84 -40.82 3.11
CA GLY A 33 -3.00 -41.52 4.07
C GLY A 33 -1.73 -42.15 3.51
N LYS A 34 -1.68 -42.63 2.26
CA LYS A 34 -0.45 -43.26 1.72
C LYS A 34 -0.30 -43.06 0.20
N GLY A 35 0.67 -42.24 -0.18
CA GLY A 35 1.42 -42.38 -1.43
C GLY A 35 0.68 -42.22 -2.76
N ALA A 36 -0.25 -41.26 -2.89
CA ALA A 36 -0.78 -40.88 -4.19
C ALA A 36 0.15 -39.84 -4.87
N THR A 37 1.09 -40.31 -5.68
CA THR A 37 1.92 -39.47 -6.55
C THR A 37 1.21 -39.30 -7.89
N CYS A 38 0.47 -38.19 -8.10
CA CYS A 38 0.17 -37.74 -9.47
C CYS A 38 1.08 -36.55 -9.79
N THR A 39 1.83 -36.67 -10.88
CA THR A 39 2.70 -35.63 -11.45
C THR A 39 1.93 -34.88 -12.53
N ASN A 40 2.04 -33.54 -12.58
CA ASN A 40 1.49 -32.78 -13.72
C ASN A 40 2.37 -32.99 -14.97
N LYS A 41 1.82 -32.73 -16.17
CA LYS A 41 2.55 -32.85 -17.45
C LYS A 41 3.75 -31.90 -17.61
N ALA A 42 3.94 -30.95 -16.69
CA ALA A 42 4.90 -29.85 -16.83
C ALA A 42 6.15 -29.98 -15.94
N GLY A 43 6.39 -31.14 -15.31
CA GLY A 43 7.68 -31.44 -14.67
C GLY A 43 7.66 -31.46 -13.14
N GLY A 44 7.08 -32.52 -12.56
CA GLY A 44 7.61 -33.09 -11.32
C GLY A 44 6.94 -32.70 -9.99
N MET A 45 6.02 -31.74 -9.95
CA MET A 45 5.28 -31.46 -8.70
C MET A 45 4.15 -32.47 -8.47
N THR A 46 4.08 -33.00 -7.25
CA THR A 46 3.00 -33.86 -6.77
C THR A 46 1.72 -33.05 -6.53
N VAL A 47 0.55 -33.71 -6.57
CA VAL A 47 -0.75 -33.08 -6.25
C VAL A 47 -0.75 -32.44 -4.86
N ALA A 48 -0.04 -33.02 -3.88
CA ALA A 48 0.07 -32.48 -2.54
C ALA A 48 0.87 -31.17 -2.50
N GLU A 49 1.95 -31.07 -3.29
CA GLU A 49 2.76 -29.85 -3.40
C GLU A 49 2.01 -28.74 -4.13
N LEU A 50 1.31 -29.06 -5.24
CA LEU A 50 0.44 -28.13 -5.95
C LEU A 50 -0.69 -27.60 -5.07
N PHE A 51 -1.34 -28.47 -4.29
CA PHE A 51 -2.39 -28.07 -3.35
C PHE A 51 -1.84 -27.17 -2.24
N THR A 52 -0.72 -27.55 -1.63
CA THR A 52 -0.07 -26.77 -0.57
C THR A 52 0.36 -25.40 -1.08
N ASN A 53 0.97 -25.33 -2.27
CA ASN A 53 1.39 -24.07 -2.87
C ASN A 53 0.18 -23.18 -3.19
N THR A 54 -0.86 -23.73 -3.83
CA THR A 54 -2.08 -22.95 -4.17
C THR A 54 -2.78 -22.42 -2.91
N TYR A 55 -2.91 -23.25 -1.88
CA TYR A 55 -3.48 -22.86 -0.59
C TYR A 55 -2.63 -21.75 0.07
N TYR A 56 -1.31 -21.91 0.07
CA TYR A 56 -0.38 -20.92 0.61
C TYR A 56 -0.48 -19.58 -0.13
N GLN A 57 -0.50 -19.58 -1.46
CA GLN A 57 -0.69 -18.35 -2.26
C GLN A 57 -2.03 -17.67 -1.98
N ALA A 58 -3.12 -18.43 -1.88
CA ALA A 58 -4.42 -17.88 -1.54
C ALA A 58 -4.43 -17.21 -0.15
N GLN A 59 -3.74 -17.82 0.83
CA GLN A 59 -3.62 -17.26 2.17
C GLN A 59 -2.73 -16.00 2.21
N LEU A 60 -1.67 -15.94 1.39
CA LEU A 60 -0.88 -14.73 1.21
C LEU A 60 -1.71 -13.59 0.63
N GLU A 61 -2.52 -13.86 -0.39
CA GLU A 61 -3.37 -12.86 -1.02
C GLU A 61 -4.46 -12.36 -0.06
N GLN A 62 -5.10 -13.26 0.69
CA GLN A 62 -6.07 -12.86 1.72
C GLN A 62 -5.43 -11.97 2.79
N ASN A 63 -4.20 -12.29 3.22
CA ASN A 63 -3.45 -11.48 4.18
C ASN A 63 -3.06 -10.12 3.60
N ARG A 64 -2.74 -10.04 2.31
CA ARG A 64 -2.48 -8.79 1.59
C ARG A 64 -3.73 -7.90 1.60
N GLN A 65 -4.87 -8.43 1.15
CA GLN A 65 -6.14 -7.70 1.11
C GLN A 65 -6.52 -7.16 2.49
N LYS A 66 -6.36 -7.97 3.55
CA LYS A 66 -6.62 -7.53 4.93
C LYS A 66 -5.75 -6.33 5.33
N ARG A 67 -4.45 -6.33 4.98
CA ARG A 67 -3.55 -5.21 5.26
C ARG A 67 -3.92 -3.96 4.47
N GLU A 68 -4.33 -4.11 3.21
CA GLU A 68 -4.79 -3.00 2.37
C GLU A 68 -6.05 -2.36 2.95
N ILE A 69 -7.04 -3.15 3.37
CA ILE A 69 -8.25 -2.65 4.05
C ILE A 69 -7.89 -1.90 5.34
N GLN A 70 -7.03 -2.48 6.18
CA GLN A 70 -6.58 -1.82 7.42
C GLN A 70 -5.84 -0.51 7.15
N ARG A 71 -5.06 -0.45 6.06
CA ARG A 71 -4.38 0.76 5.63
C ARG A 71 -5.40 1.82 5.24
N TYR A 72 -6.32 1.48 4.35
CA TYR A 72 -7.36 2.39 3.87
C TYR A 72 -8.23 2.93 5.01
N ALA A 73 -8.60 2.09 5.97
CA ALA A 73 -9.33 2.52 7.16
C ALA A 73 -8.59 3.57 7.98
N LYS A 74 -7.25 3.48 8.09
CA LYS A 74 -6.45 4.50 8.76
C LYS A 74 -6.39 5.81 7.97
N PHE A 75 -6.36 5.74 6.64
CA PHE A 75 -6.46 6.95 5.80
C PHE A 75 -7.81 7.65 5.98
N ILE A 76 -8.91 6.90 6.06
CA ILE A 76 -10.24 7.47 6.38
C ILE A 76 -10.21 8.21 7.71
N VAL A 77 -9.69 7.58 8.78
CA VAL A 77 -9.62 8.23 10.10
C VAL A 77 -8.75 9.49 10.07
N GLY A 78 -7.61 9.45 9.37
CA GLY A 78 -6.74 10.60 9.17
C GLY A 78 -7.43 11.74 8.40
N ALA A 79 -8.12 11.40 7.31
CA ALA A 79 -8.91 12.34 6.52
C ALA A 79 -10.00 13.02 7.35
N GLN A 80 -10.71 12.28 8.23
CA GLN A 80 -11.70 12.84 9.14
C GLN A 80 -11.06 13.87 10.08
N ALA A 81 -9.96 13.52 10.73
CA ALA A 81 -9.27 14.42 11.66
C ALA A 81 -8.77 15.70 10.97
N ILE A 82 -8.24 15.58 9.75
CA ILE A 82 -7.84 16.73 8.94
C ILE A 82 -9.06 17.58 8.62
N ALA A 83 -10.13 17.01 8.04
CA ALA A 83 -11.33 17.75 7.67
C ALA A 83 -12.00 18.47 8.85
N GLU A 84 -12.09 17.80 10.01
CA GLU A 84 -12.62 18.40 11.25
C GLU A 84 -11.78 19.60 11.70
N SER A 85 -10.46 19.48 11.66
CA SER A 85 -9.57 20.60 12.02
C SER A 85 -9.81 21.83 11.15
N PHE A 86 -10.17 21.65 9.87
CA PHE A 86 -10.42 22.75 8.94
C PHE A 86 -11.80 23.38 9.07
N ASN A 87 -12.83 22.62 9.43
CA ASN A 87 -14.14 23.22 9.74
C ASN A 87 -14.03 24.26 10.85
N HIS A 88 -13.12 24.06 11.80
CA HIS A 88 -12.81 25.05 12.83
C HIS A 88 -11.98 26.22 12.30
N ILE A 89 -11.03 26.00 11.39
CA ILE A 89 -10.18 27.07 10.83
C ILE A 89 -10.97 27.99 9.90
N TRP A 90 -11.84 27.44 9.05
CA TRP A 90 -12.67 28.22 8.13
C TRP A 90 -13.54 29.26 8.84
N GLN A 91 -13.98 28.95 10.06
CA GLN A 91 -14.83 29.82 10.87
C GLN A 91 -14.07 30.96 11.55
N PHE A 92 -12.73 30.95 11.60
CA PHE A 92 -11.94 31.92 12.35
C PHE A 92 -10.66 32.35 11.61
N ASP A 93 -10.59 33.64 11.25
CA ASP A 93 -9.40 34.45 10.90
C ASP A 93 -8.26 33.75 10.12
N GLN A 94 -8.16 34.07 8.83
CA GLN A 94 -7.33 33.38 7.82
C GLN A 94 -5.99 34.12 7.53
N THR A 95 -5.25 34.52 8.57
CA THR A 95 -3.95 35.18 8.33
C THR A 95 -2.93 34.23 7.68
N PRO A 96 -1.97 34.74 6.88
CA PRO A 96 -0.92 33.92 6.26
C PRO A 96 -0.14 33.05 7.26
N GLU A 97 0.15 33.57 8.45
CA GLU A 97 0.91 32.86 9.49
C GLU A 97 0.13 31.69 10.06
N LYS A 98 -1.19 31.84 10.22
CA LYS A 98 -2.07 30.75 10.65
C LYS A 98 -2.14 29.68 9.58
N LEU A 99 -2.33 30.08 8.31
CA LEU A 99 -2.36 29.13 7.18
C LEU A 99 -1.04 28.34 7.10
N HIS A 100 0.12 28.98 7.24
CA HIS A 100 1.42 28.29 7.28
C HIS A 100 1.50 27.29 8.45
N ARG A 101 1.04 27.66 9.64
CA ARG A 101 1.01 26.77 10.81
C ARG A 101 0.09 25.56 10.58
N HIS A 102 -1.07 25.78 9.97
CA HIS A 102 -2.00 24.72 9.65
C HIS A 102 -1.45 23.78 8.58
N ALA A 103 -0.84 24.32 7.51
CA ALA A 103 -0.14 23.53 6.50
C ALA A 103 0.90 22.62 7.15
N ARG A 104 1.73 23.16 8.04
CA ARG A 104 2.73 22.36 8.78
C ARG A 104 2.11 21.22 9.57
N ASN A 105 1.03 21.50 10.30
CA ASN A 105 0.34 20.50 11.12
C ASN A 105 -0.28 19.39 10.26
N VAL A 106 -0.89 19.75 9.13
CA VAL A 106 -1.47 18.80 8.18
C VAL A 106 -0.37 17.95 7.54
N GLY A 107 0.74 18.58 7.13
CA GLY A 107 1.91 17.87 6.61
C GLY A 107 2.46 16.83 7.61
N ASN A 108 2.56 17.20 8.89
CA ASN A 108 2.94 16.23 9.94
C ASN A 108 1.93 15.09 10.03
N ALA A 109 0.63 15.40 10.03
CA ALA A 109 -0.42 14.39 10.10
C ALA A 109 -0.36 13.41 8.91
N ILE A 110 -0.07 13.89 7.70
CA ILE A 110 0.12 13.05 6.51
C ILE A 110 1.28 12.07 6.70
N TYR A 111 2.38 12.51 7.31
CA TYR A 111 3.57 11.68 7.53
C TYR A 111 3.37 10.63 8.63
N ASP A 112 2.40 10.84 9.52
CA ASP A 112 1.99 9.87 10.52
C ASP A 112 1.02 8.81 9.94
N LEU A 113 0.48 9.04 8.74
CA LEU A 113 -0.36 8.06 8.05
C LEU A 113 0.48 6.84 7.62
N PRO A 114 -0.17 5.68 7.44
CA PRO A 114 0.51 4.53 6.85
C PRO A 114 1.06 4.87 5.47
N TYR A 115 2.36 4.72 5.27
CA TYR A 115 2.97 5.00 3.97
C TYR A 115 2.48 4.04 2.87
N GLN A 116 2.45 4.55 1.64
CA GLN A 116 2.25 3.77 0.43
C GLN A 116 3.59 3.60 -0.30
N TRP A 117 4.13 2.38 -0.28
CA TRP A 117 5.32 2.08 -1.07
C TRP A 117 4.98 2.09 -2.56
N THR A 118 5.72 2.90 -3.30
CA THR A 118 5.51 3.10 -4.74
C THR A 118 6.16 2.05 -5.64
N GLY A 119 7.09 1.25 -5.10
CA GLY A 119 7.95 0.37 -5.90
C GLY A 119 9.33 0.96 -6.18
N TYR A 120 9.48 2.29 -6.14
CA TYR A 120 10.73 2.97 -6.50
C TYR A 120 11.82 2.87 -5.45
N ARG A 121 13.07 2.86 -5.92
CA ARG A 121 14.31 2.92 -5.13
C ARG A 121 15.36 3.69 -5.93
N THR A 122 16.25 4.41 -5.26
CA THR A 122 17.42 5.04 -5.90
C THR A 122 18.42 3.97 -6.33
N GLN A 123 19.24 4.28 -7.34
CA GLN A 123 20.29 3.36 -7.80
C GLN A 123 21.31 3.09 -6.68
N ALA A 124 21.68 4.11 -5.90
CA ALA A 124 22.57 3.96 -4.76
C ALA A 124 22.00 3.00 -3.68
N ALA A 125 20.70 3.04 -3.42
CA ALA A 125 20.04 2.11 -2.50
C ALA A 125 20.01 0.67 -3.06
N ILE A 126 19.91 0.51 -4.38
CA ILE A 126 20.01 -0.80 -5.04
C ILE A 126 21.43 -1.36 -4.89
N ASP A 127 22.44 -0.54 -5.20
CA ASP A 127 23.85 -0.96 -5.23
C ASP A 127 24.40 -1.26 -3.83
N SER A 128 24.05 -0.44 -2.84
CA SER A 128 24.47 -0.62 -1.44
C SER A 128 23.66 -1.67 -0.69
N GLY A 129 22.43 -1.96 -1.15
CA GLY A 129 21.45 -2.76 -0.42
C GLY A 129 20.78 -2.05 0.77
N GLU A 130 21.17 -0.81 1.08
CA GLU A 130 20.55 0.02 2.12
C GLU A 130 19.14 0.44 1.73
N LYS A 131 18.24 0.51 2.71
CA LYS A 131 16.82 0.86 2.49
C LYS A 131 16.29 1.76 3.60
N VAL A 132 16.43 3.06 3.40
CA VAL A 132 15.80 4.08 4.24
C VAL A 132 14.55 4.58 3.53
N LYS A 133 13.45 4.75 4.29
CA LYS A 133 12.19 5.28 3.76
C LYS A 133 12.27 6.79 3.60
N GLU A 134 11.82 7.28 2.44
CA GLU A 134 11.68 8.71 2.21
C GLU A 134 10.39 9.03 1.44
N HIS A 135 9.72 10.12 1.82
CA HIS A 135 8.49 10.58 1.17
C HIS A 135 8.79 11.28 -0.15
N PHE A 136 7.94 11.05 -1.16
CA PHE A 136 8.08 11.72 -2.46
C PHE A 136 7.83 13.21 -2.39
N TYR A 137 6.79 13.59 -1.65
CA TYR A 137 6.33 14.97 -1.58
C TYR A 137 6.86 15.60 -0.29
N PRO A 138 7.44 16.81 -0.34
CA PRO A 138 7.84 17.52 0.86
C PRO A 138 6.69 17.69 1.84
N ARG A 139 6.99 17.58 3.13
CA ARG A 139 5.98 17.62 4.19
C ARG A 139 5.20 18.93 4.17
N GLN A 140 5.93 20.04 4.12
CA GLN A 140 5.35 21.36 4.20
C GLN A 140 4.47 21.64 2.97
N TRP A 141 4.98 21.31 1.78
CA TRP A 141 4.23 21.42 0.53
C TRP A 141 2.96 20.55 0.54
N ALA A 142 3.03 19.29 0.97
CA ALA A 142 1.88 18.40 1.04
C ALA A 142 0.77 18.98 1.93
N GLY A 143 1.15 19.58 3.05
CA GLY A 143 0.23 20.33 3.90
C GLY A 143 -0.41 21.53 3.21
N TYR A 144 0.39 22.30 2.46
CA TYR A 144 -0.10 23.46 1.70
C TYR A 144 -1.10 23.08 0.61
N VAL A 145 -0.87 21.98 -0.12
CA VAL A 145 -1.80 21.47 -1.12
C VAL A 145 -3.19 21.24 -0.52
N ILE A 146 -3.25 20.59 0.64
CA ILE A 146 -4.50 20.31 1.34
C ILE A 146 -5.16 21.60 1.86
N VAL A 147 -4.40 22.47 2.53
CA VAL A 147 -4.93 23.75 3.03
C VAL A 147 -5.51 24.58 1.89
N ASN A 148 -4.75 24.79 0.81
CA ASN A 148 -5.16 25.62 -0.31
C ASN A 148 -6.39 25.05 -1.00
N TYR A 149 -6.45 23.73 -1.22
CA TYR A 149 -7.62 23.07 -1.79
C TYR A 149 -8.89 23.38 -0.99
N ILE A 150 -8.83 23.21 0.34
CA ILE A 150 -9.95 23.48 1.23
C ILE A 150 -10.35 24.96 1.18
N MET A 151 -9.39 25.86 1.13
CA MET A 151 -9.64 27.30 1.09
C MET A 151 -10.31 27.73 -0.21
N GLU A 152 -9.87 27.17 -1.34
CA GLU A 152 -10.41 27.45 -2.68
C GLU A 152 -11.82 26.87 -2.86
N HIS A 153 -12.06 25.66 -2.36
CA HIS A 153 -13.31 24.92 -2.56
C HIS A 153 -14.28 25.01 -1.36
N LYS A 154 -13.90 25.75 -0.30
CA LYS A 154 -14.64 25.88 0.97
C LYS A 154 -14.91 24.54 1.65
N GLY A 155 -13.94 23.62 1.59
CA GLY A 155 -14.06 22.25 2.07
C GLY A 155 -13.69 21.23 1.00
N PHE A 156 -14.01 19.97 1.27
CA PHE A 156 -13.93 18.90 0.27
C PHE A 156 -15.32 18.61 -0.27
N GLU A 157 -15.44 18.55 -1.60
CA GLU A 157 -16.68 18.17 -2.28
C GLU A 157 -17.03 16.70 -2.04
N ASP A 158 -16.02 15.84 -2.02
CA ASP A 158 -16.13 14.42 -1.77
C ASP A 158 -15.04 13.94 -0.82
N PHE A 159 -15.46 13.18 0.19
CA PHE A 159 -14.56 12.63 1.20
C PHE A 159 -13.61 11.56 0.61
N GLY A 160 -14.07 10.82 -0.43
CA GLY A 160 -13.22 9.87 -1.15
C GLY A 160 -12.01 10.56 -1.81
N THR A 161 -12.26 11.72 -2.43
CA THR A 161 -11.21 12.53 -3.06
C THR A 161 -10.12 12.95 -2.07
N LEU A 162 -10.48 13.36 -0.85
CA LEU A 162 -9.49 13.64 0.20
C LEU A 162 -8.66 12.41 0.53
N VAL A 163 -9.29 11.25 0.71
CA VAL A 163 -8.58 9.99 1.01
C VAL A 163 -7.58 9.65 -0.08
N ASP A 164 -7.99 9.75 -1.35
CA ASP A 164 -7.12 9.47 -2.50
C ASP A 164 -5.92 10.42 -2.56
N VAL A 165 -6.13 11.72 -2.32
CA VAL A 165 -5.05 12.71 -2.26
C VAL A 165 -4.09 12.38 -1.11
N LEU A 166 -4.58 12.06 0.09
CA LEU A 166 -3.72 11.70 1.22
C LEU A 166 -2.90 10.44 0.92
N MET A 167 -3.49 9.45 0.25
CA MET A 167 -2.77 8.23 -0.17
C MET A 167 -1.64 8.55 -1.14
N VAL A 168 -1.84 9.48 -2.07
CA VAL A 168 -0.78 9.97 -2.96
C VAL A 168 0.29 10.71 -2.16
N LEU A 169 -0.08 11.64 -1.27
CA LEU A 169 0.87 12.44 -0.51
C LEU A 169 1.68 11.62 0.51
N ALA A 170 1.14 10.50 1.00
CA ALA A 170 1.83 9.55 1.89
C ALA A 170 2.70 8.52 1.14
N GLN A 171 2.95 8.72 -0.15
CA GLN A 171 3.81 7.84 -0.94
C GLN A 171 5.28 7.95 -0.55
N VAL A 172 5.94 6.78 -0.47
CA VAL A 172 7.37 6.67 -0.16
C VAL A 172 8.12 5.84 -1.19
N HIS A 173 9.41 6.10 -1.31
CA HIS A 173 10.42 5.26 -1.98
C HIS A 173 11.53 4.89 -0.99
N TYR A 174 12.50 4.10 -1.45
CA TYR A 174 13.71 3.84 -0.69
C TYR A 174 14.94 4.57 -1.24
N THR A 175 15.72 5.11 -0.32
CA THR A 175 17.00 5.78 -0.54
C THR A 175 18.06 5.19 0.40
N THR A 176 19.31 5.62 0.23
CA THR A 176 20.38 5.45 1.23
C THR A 176 20.24 6.46 2.36
N ALA A 177 20.90 6.22 3.50
CA ALA A 177 20.90 7.18 4.60
C ALA A 177 21.50 8.54 4.20
N LYS A 178 22.53 8.51 3.34
CA LYS A 178 23.22 9.69 2.83
C LYS A 178 22.32 10.55 1.93
N GLU A 179 21.60 9.92 1.00
CA GLU A 179 20.63 10.60 0.15
C GLU A 179 19.48 11.18 0.98
N ASN A 180 18.92 10.43 1.92
CA ASN A 180 17.88 10.97 2.80
C ASN A 180 18.35 12.24 3.54
N GLN A 181 19.60 12.25 4.01
CA GLN A 181 20.16 13.43 4.65
C GLN A 181 20.33 14.63 3.69
N SER A 182 20.68 14.42 2.41
CA SER A 182 20.80 15.50 1.42
C SER A 182 19.45 16.09 1.01
N LEU A 183 18.39 15.30 1.14
CA LEU A 183 17.01 15.67 0.81
C LEU A 183 16.31 16.47 1.91
N LYS A 184 16.84 16.50 3.14
CA LYS A 184 16.22 17.18 4.29
C LYS A 184 15.82 18.63 4.01
N GLY A 185 16.64 19.38 3.26
CA GLY A 185 16.33 20.77 2.91
C GLY A 185 15.17 20.92 1.90
N LEU A 186 14.87 19.88 1.12
CA LEU A 186 13.70 19.84 0.24
C LEU A 186 12.43 19.47 1.01
N GLN A 187 12.54 18.69 2.09
CA GLN A 187 11.40 18.24 2.89
C GLN A 187 10.64 19.39 3.57
N ASP A 188 11.32 20.52 3.80
CA ASP A 188 10.75 21.75 4.37
C ASP A 188 10.36 22.80 3.31
N ALA A 189 10.48 22.48 2.01
CA ALA A 189 10.18 23.42 0.94
C ALA A 189 8.67 23.74 0.85
N GLU A 190 8.34 25.03 0.71
CA GLU A 190 6.97 25.51 0.54
C GLU A 190 6.47 25.35 -0.91
N THR A 191 7.40 25.31 -1.88
CA THR A 191 7.10 25.08 -3.29
C THR A 191 7.77 23.81 -3.78
N PHE A 192 7.05 23.06 -4.61
CA PHE A 192 7.50 21.81 -5.19
C PHE A 192 6.89 21.68 -6.58
N VAL A 193 7.74 21.56 -7.59
CA VAL A 193 7.33 21.51 -9.00
C VAL A 193 7.19 20.06 -9.44
N ASP A 194 8.23 19.27 -9.20
CA ASP A 194 8.19 17.82 -9.38
C ASP A 194 9.17 17.13 -8.43
N TRP A 195 8.98 15.82 -8.29
CA TRP A 195 9.88 14.96 -7.54
C TRP A 195 11.11 14.56 -8.36
N HIS A 196 11.10 14.73 -9.68
CA HIS A 196 12.08 14.11 -10.56
C HIS A 196 13.37 14.94 -10.67
N GLY A 197 13.27 16.25 -10.82
CA GLY A 197 14.41 17.18 -10.93
C GLY A 197 15.24 17.26 -9.64
N PRO A 198 14.63 17.62 -8.50
CA PRO A 198 15.37 17.79 -7.24
C PRO A 198 16.05 16.52 -6.74
N TYR A 199 15.48 15.35 -7.04
CA TYR A 199 16.07 14.06 -6.68
C TYR A 199 17.19 13.65 -7.63
N VAL A 200 17.06 13.89 -8.94
CA VAL A 200 18.14 13.60 -9.89
C VAL A 200 19.38 14.42 -9.56
N GLU A 201 19.23 15.69 -9.15
CA GLU A 201 20.38 16.54 -8.80
C GLU A 201 21.04 16.21 -7.45
N LYS A 202 20.27 15.69 -6.47
CA LYS A 202 20.74 15.46 -5.09
C LYS A 202 21.07 14.01 -4.74
N CYS A 203 20.65 13.06 -5.60
CA CYS A 203 20.85 11.63 -5.42
C CYS A 203 21.74 10.99 -6.51
N SER A 204 22.23 11.79 -7.47
CA SER A 204 23.34 11.42 -8.38
C SER A 204 24.70 11.60 -7.71
#